data_AF-A0A2W6DWD0-F1
#
_entry.id   AF-A0A2W6DWD0-F1
#
_cell.length_a   1.000
_cell.length_b   1.000
_cell.length_c   1.000
_cell.angle_alpha   90.00
_cell.angle_beta   90.00
_cell.angle_gamma   90.00
#
_symmetry.space_group_name_H-M   'P 1'
#
loop_
_entity.id
_entity.type
_entity.pdbx_description
1 polymer ?
#
loop_
_entity_poly.entity_id
_entity_poly.type
_entity_poly.pdbx_seq_one_letter_code
_entity_poly.pdbx_strand_id
1 'polypeptide(L)'
;MIAYDRSGAGPPLALLHPLGADRRVWDPIVERLRDRRELIAIDLPGFGESPPLAQTPNPKALAGAVAELLRSLGIERAHVAGNSLGGWTALELGLSGPALSVTAIAPAGLWPGPLVPKSGLAHALAGAMMPLVGPVASSAAGRRLLL
;
A
#
# COMPACT_ATOMS: atom_id res chain seq x y z
N MET A 1 13.24 6.64 -4.07
CA MET A 1 12.59 6.89 -2.76
C MET A 1 11.13 6.52 -2.89
N ILE A 2 10.49 6.03 -1.83
CA ILE A 2 9.04 5.77 -1.82
C ILE A 2 8.31 7.09 -1.97
N ALA A 3 7.33 7.16 -2.87
CA ALA A 3 6.48 8.33 -3.07
C ALA A 3 5.38 8.37 -2.01
N TYR A 4 5.12 9.55 -1.47
CA TYR A 4 4.09 9.78 -0.48
C TYR A 4 3.61 11.22 -0.54
N ASP A 5 2.38 11.44 -0.08
CA ASP A 5 1.87 12.78 0.23
C ASP A 5 1.74 12.92 1.75
N ARG A 6 2.08 14.10 2.28
CA ARG A 6 1.99 14.44 3.70
C ARG A 6 1.09 15.65 3.86
N SER A 7 0.07 15.56 4.71
CA SER A 7 -0.92 16.62 4.91
C SER A 7 -1.43 16.63 6.34
N GLY A 8 -1.80 17.82 6.82
CA GLY A 8 -2.34 18.00 8.17
C GLY A 8 -1.28 18.06 9.27
N ALA A 9 -1.75 18.07 10.52
CA ALA A 9 -0.93 18.13 11.72
C ALA A 9 -1.56 17.32 12.86
N GLY A 10 -0.73 16.87 13.80
CA GLY A 10 -1.18 16.05 14.94
C GLY A 10 -0.62 14.62 14.89
N PRO A 11 -1.23 13.65 15.59
CA PRO A 11 -0.72 12.28 15.65
C PRO A 11 -0.64 11.63 14.25
N PRO A 12 0.50 10.99 13.90
CA PRO A 12 0.72 10.48 12.55
C PRO A 12 -0.16 9.26 12.24
N LEU A 13 -0.70 9.24 11.03
CA LEU A 13 -1.48 8.16 10.45
C LEU A 13 -0.96 7.83 9.04
N ALA A 14 -0.34 6.65 8.92
CA ALA A 14 0.08 6.10 7.63
C ALA A 14 -1.10 5.39 6.93
N LEU A 15 -1.30 5.67 5.65
CA LEU A 15 -2.39 5.14 4.84
C LEU A 15 -1.85 4.29 3.69
N LEU A 16 -2.24 3.00 3.66
CA LEU A 16 -1.69 1.99 2.73
C LEU A 16 -2.77 1.49 1.76
N HIS A 17 -2.59 1.77 0.47
CA HIS A 17 -3.55 1.45 -0.59
C HIS A 17 -3.67 -0.06 -0.87
N PRO A 18 -4.77 -0.52 -1.52
CA PRO A 18 -4.91 -1.89 -2.00
C PRO A 18 -4.14 -2.16 -3.30
N LEU A 19 -4.08 -3.42 -3.73
CA LEU A 19 -3.57 -3.77 -5.05
C LEU A 19 -4.41 -3.09 -6.16
N GLY A 20 -3.76 -2.55 -7.18
CA GLY A 20 -4.44 -1.86 -8.29
C GLY A 20 -4.88 -0.43 -7.94
N ALA A 21 -4.26 0.19 -6.95
CA ALA A 21 -4.45 1.59 -6.61
C ALA A 21 -3.11 2.22 -6.22
N ASP A 22 -3.11 3.53 -5.94
CA ASP A 22 -2.02 4.25 -5.31
C ASP A 22 -2.52 5.13 -4.16
N ARG A 23 -1.64 5.94 -3.57
CA ARG A 23 -1.95 6.79 -2.41
C ARG A 23 -3.18 7.66 -2.57
N ARG A 24 -3.56 8.04 -3.80
CA ARG A 24 -4.70 8.94 -4.09
C ARG A 24 -6.05 8.33 -3.76
N VAL A 25 -6.13 7.01 -3.59
CA VAL A 25 -7.35 6.36 -3.06
C VAL A 25 -7.75 6.93 -1.69
N TRP A 26 -6.81 7.54 -0.98
CA TRP A 26 -7.01 8.12 0.34
C TRP A 26 -7.36 9.62 0.34
N ASP A 27 -7.40 10.32 -0.81
CA ASP A 27 -7.71 11.76 -0.86
C ASP A 27 -9.00 12.13 -0.09
N PRO A 28 -10.12 11.36 -0.21
CA PRO A 28 -11.33 11.65 0.55
C PRO A 28 -11.18 11.49 2.08
N ILE A 29 -10.19 10.71 2.53
CA ILE A 29 -9.85 10.52 3.95
C ILE A 29 -8.91 11.62 4.42
N VAL A 30 -7.92 12.00 3.60
CA VAL A 30 -7.03 13.15 3.84
C VAL A 30 -7.85 14.39 4.10
N GLU A 31 -8.79 14.71 3.21
CA GLU A 31 -9.63 15.90 3.33
C GLU A 31 -10.54 15.92 4.56
N ARG A 32 -10.90 14.75 5.11
CA ARG A 32 -11.74 14.67 6.31
C ARG A 32 -10.96 14.69 7.62
N LEU A 33 -9.66 14.37 7.59
CA LEU A 33 -8.88 14.12 8.81
C LEU A 33 -7.65 15.02 8.98
N ARG A 34 -7.22 15.74 7.93
CA ARG A 34 -6.04 16.62 7.97
C ARG A 34 -6.04 17.66 9.09
N ASP A 35 -7.20 18.10 9.56
CA ASP A 35 -7.30 19.08 10.65
C ASP A 35 -7.04 18.48 12.04
N ARG A 36 -6.95 17.14 12.15
CA ARG A 36 -6.80 16.43 13.43
C ARG A 36 -5.66 15.44 13.47
N ARG A 37 -5.08 15.11 12.31
CA ARG A 37 -4.01 14.14 12.17
C ARG A 37 -3.04 14.58 11.10
N GLU A 38 -1.79 14.19 11.29
CA GLU A 38 -0.80 14.18 10.23
C GLU A 38 -0.99 12.92 9.40
N LEU A 39 -1.36 13.07 8.13
CA LEU A 39 -1.65 11.94 7.23
C LEU A 39 -0.44 11.73 6.31
N ILE A 40 -0.02 10.47 6.19
CA ILE A 40 1.04 10.04 5.29
C ILE A 40 0.44 9.01 4.33
N ALA A 41 0.01 9.46 3.15
CA ALA A 41 -0.54 8.58 2.12
C ALA A 41 0.60 8.05 1.25
N ILE A 42 0.79 6.74 1.22
CA ILE A 42 2.02 6.11 0.70
C ILE A 42 1.71 5.27 -0.54
N ASP A 43 2.48 5.46 -1.61
CA ASP A 43 2.55 4.49 -2.70
C ASP A 43 3.42 3.32 -2.26
N LEU A 44 2.83 2.14 -2.08
CA LEU A 44 3.62 0.95 -1.77
C LEU A 44 4.66 0.69 -2.86
N PRO A 45 5.82 0.09 -2.55
CA PRO A 45 6.84 -0.24 -3.54
C PRO A 45 6.28 -0.96 -4.77
N GLY A 46 6.58 -0.44 -5.96
CA GLY A 46 6.09 -0.99 -7.23
C GLY A 46 4.71 -0.49 -7.66
N PHE A 47 4.15 0.51 -6.97
CA PHE A 47 2.88 1.16 -7.31
C PHE A 47 3.08 2.67 -7.47
N GLY A 48 2.17 3.30 -8.22
CA GLY A 48 2.19 4.75 -8.46
C GLY A 48 3.57 5.23 -8.88
N GLU A 49 4.10 6.19 -8.12
CA GLU A 49 5.43 6.77 -8.36
C GLU A 49 6.57 6.05 -7.63
N SER A 50 6.25 5.13 -6.71
CA SER A 50 7.26 4.37 -5.96
C SER A 50 7.99 3.36 -6.86
N PRO A 51 9.33 3.28 -6.80
CA PRO A 51 10.06 2.20 -7.45
C PRO A 51 9.71 0.84 -6.81
N PRO A 52 9.86 -0.28 -7.55
CA PRO A 52 9.71 -1.61 -6.99
C PRO A 52 10.84 -1.93 -6.00
N LEU A 53 10.60 -2.92 -5.12
CA LEU A 53 11.67 -3.50 -4.30
C LEU A 53 12.65 -4.28 -5.17
N ALA A 54 13.92 -4.32 -4.75
CA ALA A 54 14.93 -5.16 -5.39
C ALA A 54 14.70 -6.66 -5.11
N GLN A 55 14.06 -6.99 -4.00
CA GLN A 55 13.68 -8.34 -3.61
C GLN A 55 12.22 -8.66 -4.00
N THR A 56 11.86 -9.94 -3.96
CA THR A 56 10.47 -10.38 -4.18
C THR A 56 9.52 -9.64 -3.23
N PRO A 57 8.52 -8.92 -3.75
CA PRO A 57 7.58 -8.20 -2.92
C PRO A 57 6.69 -9.19 -2.16
N ASN A 58 6.61 -9.01 -0.85
CA ASN A 58 5.65 -9.67 0.02
C ASN A 58 5.22 -8.69 1.12
N PRO A 59 4.11 -8.93 1.83
CA PRO A 59 3.57 -8.00 2.83
C PRO A 59 4.59 -7.55 3.89
N LYS A 60 5.45 -8.48 4.36
CA LYS A 60 6.53 -8.19 5.31
C LYS A 60 7.61 -7.28 4.72
N ALA A 61 8.01 -7.53 3.48
CA ALA A 61 8.97 -6.68 2.75
C ALA A 61 8.42 -5.28 2.52
N LEU A 62 7.15 -5.16 2.13
CA LEU A 62 6.45 -3.89 1.98
C LEU A 62 6.38 -3.14 3.33
N ALA A 63 6.10 -3.84 4.42
CA ALA A 63 6.08 -3.26 5.76
C ALA A 63 7.45 -2.73 6.19
N GLY A 64 8.53 -3.46 5.90
CA GLY A 64 9.90 -2.99 6.14
C GLY A 64 10.19 -1.67 5.42
N ALA A 65 9.82 -1.59 4.14
CA ALA A 65 10.01 -0.38 3.33
C ALA A 65 9.17 0.81 3.84
N VAL A 66 7.93 0.57 4.29
CA VAL A 66 7.10 1.60 4.94
C VAL A 66 7.71 2.06 6.27
N ALA A 67 8.23 1.14 7.09
CA ALA A 67 8.87 1.47 8.35
C ALA A 67 10.14 2.33 8.14
N GLU A 68 10.93 2.03 7.11
CA GLU A 68 12.09 2.84 6.72
C GLU A 68 11.68 4.24 6.26
N LEU A 69 10.60 4.35 5.46
CA LEU A 69 10.04 5.64 5.10
C LEU A 69 9.64 6.43 6.35
N LEU A 70 8.83 5.86 7.24
CA LEU A 70 8.39 6.53 8.47
C LEU A 70 9.58 7.02 9.30
N ARG A 71 10.60 6.18 9.48
CA ARG A 71 11.83 6.56 10.19
C ARG A 71 12.55 7.74 9.53
N SER A 72 12.65 7.76 8.20
CA SER A 72 13.26 8.87 7.47
C SER A 72 12.47 10.18 7.58
N LEU A 73 11.17 10.10 7.90
CA LEU A 73 10.32 11.26 8.21
C LEU A 73 10.38 11.69 9.69
N GLY A 74 11.22 11.03 10.50
CA GLY A 74 11.30 11.25 11.95
C GLY A 74 10.15 10.64 12.74
N ILE A 75 9.38 9.71 12.15
CA ILE A 75 8.24 9.05 12.77
C ILE A 75 8.67 7.66 13.22
N GLU A 76 8.91 7.50 14.52
CA GLU A 76 9.30 6.21 15.10
C GLU A 76 8.14 5.21 15.10
N ARG A 77 6.94 5.68 15.45
CA ARG A 77 5.70 4.89 15.42
C ARG A 77 4.52 5.73 14.93
N ALA A 78 3.61 5.12 14.19
CA ALA A 78 2.40 5.77 13.66
C ALA A 78 1.15 4.92 13.84
N HIS A 79 -0.03 5.54 13.87
CA HIS A 79 -1.24 4.79 13.57
C HIS A 79 -1.19 4.35 12.10
N VAL A 80 -1.71 3.17 11.78
CA VAL A 80 -1.70 2.66 10.40
C VAL A 80 -3.09 2.21 10.01
N ALA A 81 -3.57 2.68 8.85
CA ALA A 81 -4.76 2.15 8.21
C ALA A 81 -4.40 1.61 6.83
N GLY A 82 -4.95 0.46 6.47
CA GLY A 82 -4.66 -0.17 5.18
C GLY A 82 -5.82 -0.99 4.65
N ASN A 83 -5.97 -1.01 3.32
CA ASN A 83 -6.99 -1.79 2.63
C ASN A 83 -6.38 -2.97 1.86
N SER A 84 -6.98 -4.17 1.92
CA SER A 84 -6.53 -5.34 1.17
C SER A 84 -5.03 -5.64 1.38
N LEU A 85 -4.20 -5.55 0.33
CA LEU A 85 -2.74 -5.65 0.42
C LEU A 85 -2.18 -4.70 1.48
N GLY A 86 -2.58 -3.43 1.47
CA GLY A 86 -2.19 -2.45 2.48
C GLY A 86 -2.67 -2.83 3.88
N GLY A 87 -3.81 -3.51 3.99
CA GLY A 87 -4.31 -4.05 5.26
C GLY A 87 -3.40 -5.15 5.82
N TRP A 88 -2.93 -6.07 4.97
CA TRP A 88 -1.94 -7.08 5.37
C TRP A 88 -0.61 -6.42 5.75
N THR A 89 -0.10 -5.50 4.94
CA THR A 89 1.11 -4.73 5.26
C THR A 89 0.99 -3.97 6.58
N ALA A 90 -0.19 -3.42 6.90
CA ALA A 90 -0.43 -2.78 8.19
C ALA A 90 -0.36 -3.75 9.38
N LEU A 91 -0.84 -4.99 9.21
CA LEU A 91 -0.71 -6.04 10.23
C LEU A 91 0.77 -6.42 10.45
N GLU A 92 1.56 -6.53 9.39
CA GLU A 92 3.01 -6.79 9.48
C GLU A 92 3.77 -5.65 10.20
N LEU A 93 3.36 -4.39 10.01
CA LEU A 93 3.86 -3.25 10.80
C LEU A 93 3.46 -3.34 12.27
N GLY A 94 2.26 -3.86 12.57
CA GLY A 94 1.82 -4.17 13.93
C GLY A 94 2.69 -5.23 14.59
N LEU A 95 2.98 -6.32 13.88
CA LEU A 95 3.82 -7.41 14.38
C LEU A 95 5.28 -7.00 14.61
N SER A 96 5.81 -6.08 13.80
CA SER A 96 7.20 -5.63 13.89
C SER A 96 7.42 -4.44 14.83
N GLY A 97 6.37 -3.74 15.27
CA GLY A 97 6.44 -2.66 16.27
C GLY A 97 6.23 -1.21 15.78
N PRO A 98 6.52 -0.82 14.52
CA PRO A 98 6.32 0.55 14.05
C PRO A 98 4.85 1.05 14.07
N ALA A 99 3.85 0.17 14.19
CA ALA A 99 2.47 0.61 14.35
C ALA A 99 2.12 0.88 15.84
N LEU A 100 1.54 2.04 16.12
CA LEU A 100 0.85 2.36 17.39
C LEU A 100 -0.48 1.63 17.50
N SER A 101 -1.21 1.58 16.38
CA SER A 101 -2.45 0.82 16.23
C SER A 101 -2.65 0.47 14.76
N VAL A 102 -3.45 -0.55 14.49
CA VAL A 102 -3.76 -1.01 13.12
C VAL A 102 -5.26 -0.96 12.88
N THR A 103 -5.68 -0.30 11.79
CA THR A 103 -7.01 -0.42 11.20
C THR A 103 -6.90 -1.16 9.87
N ALA A 104 -7.19 -2.46 9.90
CA ALA A 104 -7.12 -3.32 8.72
C ALA A 104 -8.50 -3.43 8.04
N ILE A 105 -8.64 -2.87 6.85
CA ILE A 105 -9.88 -2.86 6.07
C ILE A 105 -9.81 -4.00 5.04
N ALA A 106 -10.61 -5.04 5.24
CA ALA A 106 -10.61 -6.23 4.38
C ALA A 106 -9.19 -6.74 4.05
N PRO A 107 -8.33 -7.01 5.05
CA PRO A 107 -6.93 -7.33 4.84
C PRO A 107 -6.77 -8.62 4.01
N ALA A 108 -5.85 -8.59 3.06
CA ALA A 108 -5.37 -9.79 2.39
C ALA A 108 -4.70 -10.73 3.42
N GLY A 109 -4.68 -12.03 3.12
CA GLY A 109 -4.00 -13.04 3.94
C GLY A 109 -4.87 -13.69 5.01
N LEU A 110 -6.05 -13.15 5.32
CA LEU A 110 -6.96 -13.66 6.36
C LEU A 110 -8.18 -14.42 5.81
N TRP A 111 -8.03 -15.10 4.67
CA TRP A 111 -9.12 -15.91 4.11
C TRP A 111 -9.32 -17.20 4.92
N PRO A 112 -10.57 -17.68 5.08
CA PRO A 112 -10.85 -18.94 5.78
C PRO A 112 -10.41 -20.18 4.99
N GLY A 113 -10.06 -20.01 3.72
CA GLY A 113 -9.54 -21.05 2.85
C GLY A 113 -8.83 -20.44 1.64
N PRO A 114 -8.23 -21.29 0.78
CA PRO A 114 -7.54 -20.84 -0.42
C PRO A 114 -8.45 -20.00 -1.31
N LEU A 115 -7.89 -18.95 -1.91
CA LEU A 115 -8.56 -18.22 -2.98
C LEU A 115 -8.71 -19.17 -4.18
N VAL A 116 -9.95 -19.58 -4.46
CA VAL A 116 -10.25 -20.40 -5.63
C VAL A 116 -10.16 -19.50 -6.88
N PRO A 117 -9.39 -19.88 -7.91
CA PRO A 117 -9.34 -19.12 -9.15
C PRO A 117 -10.75 -18.95 -9.72
N LYS A 118 -11.18 -17.70 -9.91
CA LYS A 118 -12.44 -17.43 -10.62
C LYS A 118 -12.21 -17.80 -12.09
N SER A 119 -12.94 -18.79 -12.60
CA SER A 119 -12.97 -19.06 -14.04
C SER A 119 -13.91 -18.07 -14.74
N GLY A 120 -13.53 -17.60 -15.93
CA GLY A 120 -14.36 -16.69 -16.72
C GLY A 120 -13.57 -15.81 -17.68
N LEU A 121 -14.28 -15.11 -18.57
CA LEU A 121 -13.69 -14.27 -19.61
C LEU A 121 -12.75 -13.20 -19.04
N ALA A 122 -13.12 -12.57 -17.92
CA ALA A 122 -12.28 -11.57 -17.26
C ALA A 122 -10.96 -12.16 -16.74
N HIS A 123 -10.97 -13.39 -16.22
CA HIS A 123 -9.77 -14.07 -15.75
C HIS A 123 -8.86 -14.50 -16.91
N ALA A 124 -9.45 -15.00 -17.99
CA ALA A 124 -8.72 -15.35 -19.21
C ALA A 124 -8.05 -14.12 -19.83
N LEU A 125 -8.77 -12.99 -19.90
CA LEU A 125 -8.26 -11.72 -20.41
C LEU A 125 -7.11 -11.19 -19.52
N ALA A 126 -7.29 -11.21 -18.20
CA ALA A 126 -6.23 -10.83 -17.26
C ALA A 126 -4.97 -11.70 -17.43
N GLY A 127 -5.14 -13.02 -17.57
CA GLY A 127 -4.06 -13.96 -17.82
C GLY A 127 -3.31 -13.68 -19.13
N ALA A 128 -4.04 -13.38 -20.21
CA ALA A 128 -3.44 -13.02 -21.50
C ALA A 128 -2.65 -11.71 -21.44
N MET A 129 -3.03 -10.77 -20.57
CA MET A 129 -2.35 -9.49 -20.38
C MET A 129 -1.15 -9.55 -19.41
N MET A 130 -1.02 -10.61 -18.60
CA MET A 130 0.06 -10.73 -17.61
C MET A 130 1.48 -10.50 -18.15
N PRO A 131 1.86 -10.98 -19.36
CA PRO A 131 3.20 -10.73 -19.91
C PRO A 131 3.51 -9.24 -20.15
N LEU A 132 2.48 -8.42 -20.34
CA LEU A 132 2.63 -6.97 -20.57
C LEU A 132 2.82 -6.18 -19.28
N VAL A 133 2.46 -6.76 -18.12
CA VAL A 133 2.52 -6.06 -16.83
C VAL A 133 3.95 -5.66 -16.48
N GLY A 134 4.92 -6.58 -16.64
CA GLY A 134 6.32 -6.31 -16.32
C GLY A 134 6.91 -5.14 -17.12
N PRO A 135 6.87 -5.17 -18.46
CA PRO A 135 7.32 -4.07 -19.31
C PRO A 135 6.63 -2.73 -18.98
N VAL A 136 5.30 -2.72 -18.82
CA VAL A 136 4.54 -1.49 -18.54
C VAL A 136 4.88 -0.95 -17.15
N ALA A 137 4.99 -1.80 -16.12
CA ALA A 137 5.28 -1.39 -14.74
C ALA A 137 6.74 -0.92 -14.52
N SER A 138 7.61 -1.01 -15.53
CA SER A 138 9.01 -0.58 -15.43
C SER A 138 9.19 0.93 -15.23
N SER A 139 8.19 1.74 -15.59
CA SER A 139 8.19 3.20 -15.42
C SER A 139 7.09 3.67 -14.46
N ALA A 140 7.28 4.84 -13.85
CA ALA A 140 6.25 5.44 -12.99
C ALA A 140 4.94 5.73 -13.76
N ALA A 141 5.05 6.23 -15.00
CA ALA A 141 3.90 6.48 -15.85
C ALA A 141 3.13 5.18 -16.18
N GLY A 142 3.86 4.11 -16.52
CA GLY A 142 3.23 2.82 -16.82
C GLY A 142 2.64 2.14 -15.59
N ARG A 143 3.26 2.25 -14.41
CA ARG A 143 2.62 1.81 -13.16
C ARG A 143 1.30 2.53 -12.92
N ARG A 144 1.26 3.85 -13.08
CA ARG A 144 0.02 4.64 -12.95
C ARG A 144 -1.06 4.24 -13.96
N LEU A 145 -0.69 3.79 -15.15
CA LEU A 145 -1.63 3.30 -16.15
C LEU A 145 -2.28 1.96 -15.75
N LEU A 146 -1.63 1.19 -14.87
CA LEU A 146 -2.11 -0.12 -14.40
C LEU A 146 -3.01 -0.04 -13.15
N LEU A 147 -3.30 1.17 -12.66
CA LEU A 147 -4.14 1.44 -11.48
C LEU A 147 -5.47 2.04 -11.93
#